data_AF-A0A291EWU3-F1
#
_entry.id   AF-A0A291EWU3-F1
#
_cell.length_a   1.000
_cell.length_b   1.000
_cell.length_c   1.000
_cell.angle_alpha   90.00
_cell.angle_beta   90.00
_cell.angle_gamma   90.00
#
_symmetry.space_group_name_H-M   'P 1'
#
loop_
_entity.id
_entity.type
_entity.pdbx_description
1 polymer ?
#
loop_
_entity_poly.entity_id
_entity_poly.type
_entity_poly.pdbx_seq_one_letter_code
_entity_poly.pdbx_strand_id
1 'polypeptide(L)' 'ARQTLAGLNPYSIRLVREWPLKSKLDPEVYGPPESAITKELIEEEIGGFMTVEEAVQQK' A
#
# COMPACT_ATOMS: atom_id res chain seq x y z
N ALA A 1 -13.49 -3.56 1.00
CA ALA A 1 -12.96 -3.82 -0.35
C ALA A 1 -14.02 -3.86 -1.46
N ARG A 2 -15.20 -4.50 -1.29
CA ARG A 2 -16.20 -4.66 -2.39
C ARG A 2 -16.57 -3.35 -3.10
N GLN A 3 -16.74 -2.25 -2.36
CA GLN A 3 -17.08 -0.96 -2.95
C GLN A 3 -15.95 -0.36 -3.81
N THR A 4 -14.70 -0.69 -3.53
CA THR A 4 -13.56 -0.22 -4.32
C THR A 4 -13.45 -0.95 -5.67
N LEU A 5 -14.10 -2.11 -5.82
CA LEU A 5 -14.12 -2.91 -7.06
C LEU A 5 -15.45 -2.82 -7.82
N ALA A 6 -16.56 -2.68 -7.10
CA ALA A 6 -17.92 -2.72 -7.67
C ALA A 6 -18.87 -1.70 -7.00
N GLY A 7 -18.33 -0.67 -6.37
CA GLY A 7 -19.08 0.45 -5.84
C GLY A 7 -19.12 1.62 -6.81
N LEU A 8 -19.37 2.82 -6.28
CA LEU A 8 -19.57 4.02 -7.08
C LEU A 8 -18.34 4.45 -7.89
N ASN A 9 -17.13 4.16 -7.39
CA ASN A 9 -15.86 4.48 -8.07
C ASN A 9 -14.92 3.27 -8.10
N PRO A 10 -15.07 2.36 -9.09
CA PRO A 10 -14.29 1.12 -9.17
C PRO A 10 -12.91 1.29 -9.87
N TYR A 11 -12.57 2.50 -10.34
CA TYR A 11 -11.36 2.72 -11.17
C TYR A 11 -10.15 3.23 -10.40
N SER A 12 -10.32 3.56 -9.12
CA SER A 12 -9.27 4.26 -8.35
C SER A 12 -8.25 3.32 -7.71
N ILE A 13 -8.59 2.04 -7.54
CA ILE A 13 -7.68 1.06 -6.95
C ILE A 13 -6.53 0.73 -7.92
N ARG A 14 -5.31 0.65 -7.39
CA ARG A 14 -4.09 0.33 -8.16
C ARG A 14 -3.30 -0.76 -7.47
N LEU A 15 -2.59 -1.56 -8.29
CA LEU A 15 -1.66 -2.56 -7.79
C LEU A 15 -0.43 -1.87 -7.21
N VAL A 16 -0.05 -2.24 -5.99
CA VAL A 16 1.21 -1.83 -5.37
C VAL A 16 2.33 -2.70 -5.92
N ARG A 17 3.35 -2.09 -6.53
CA ARG A 17 4.52 -2.79 -7.11
C ARG A 17 5.81 -2.54 -6.34
N GLU A 18 5.86 -1.48 -5.55
CA GLU A 18 7.05 -1.04 -4.84
C GLU A 18 6.69 -0.79 -3.38
N TRP A 19 7.57 -1.23 -2.48
CA TRP A 19 7.45 -1.07 -1.04
C TRP A 19 8.79 -0.59 -0.46
N PRO A 20 8.82 0.35 0.51
CA PRO A 20 7.69 1.07 1.13
C PRO A 20 7.04 2.09 0.18
N LEU A 21 5.78 2.43 0.45
CA LEU A 21 5.09 3.48 -0.31
C LEU A 21 5.78 4.82 -0.09
N LYS A 22 6.12 5.51 -1.18
CA LYS A 22 6.73 6.84 -1.16
C LYS A 22 5.85 7.85 -1.86
N SER A 23 5.73 9.03 -1.26
CA SER A 23 5.08 10.17 -1.89
C SER A 23 5.94 10.72 -3.04
N LYS A 24 5.29 11.19 -4.11
CA LYS A 24 5.93 11.92 -5.22
C LYS A 24 5.86 13.44 -5.05
N LEU A 25 5.30 13.90 -3.93
CA LEU A 25 5.16 15.32 -3.62
C LEU A 25 6.48 15.90 -3.10
N ASP A 26 6.67 17.21 -3.28
CA ASP A 26 7.88 17.90 -2.86
C ASP A 26 8.06 17.87 -1.33
N PRO A 27 9.14 17.28 -0.83
CA PRO A 27 9.34 17.11 0.61
C PRO A 27 9.63 18.43 1.33
N GLU A 28 10.09 19.45 0.62
CA GLU A 28 10.32 20.79 1.18
C GLU A 28 9.02 21.52 1.55
N VAL A 29 7.92 21.23 0.83
CA VAL A 29 6.61 21.84 1.08
C VAL A 29 5.74 20.96 1.99
N TYR A 30 5.83 19.64 1.84
CA TYR A 30 4.91 18.69 2.47
C TYR A 30 5.54 17.81 3.57
N GLY A 31 6.83 17.96 3.84
CA GLY A 31 7.55 17.18 4.87
C GLY A 31 8.04 15.82 4.36
N PRO A 32 8.37 14.89 5.28
CA PRO A 32 8.96 13.60 4.92
C PRO A 32 8.05 12.80 3.96
N PRO A 33 8.59 12.31 2.82
CA PRO A 33 7.79 11.58 1.83
C PRO A 33 7.61 10.10 2.17
N GLU A 34 8.14 9.65 3.30
CA GLU A 34 8.14 8.27 3.76
C GLU A 34 6.78 7.90 4.35
N SER A 35 6.23 6.75 3.96
CA SER A 35 5.00 6.25 4.55
C SER A 35 5.25 5.78 5.98
N ALA A 36 4.35 6.15 6.88
CA ALA A 36 4.35 5.68 8.28
C ALA A 36 3.87 4.22 8.43
N ILE A 37 3.47 3.56 7.34
CA ILE A 37 3.02 2.17 7.36
C ILE A 37 4.25 1.26 7.35
N THR A 38 4.43 0.50 8.44
CA THR A 38 5.54 -0.44 8.58
C THR A 38 5.16 -1.83 8.06
N LYS A 39 6.15 -2.70 7.87
CA LYS A 39 5.91 -4.05 7.36
C LYS A 39 5.17 -4.92 8.37
N GLU A 40 5.53 -4.79 9.64
CA GLU A 40 5.00 -5.57 10.75
C GLU A 40 3.49 -5.35 10.88
N LEU A 41 3.04 -4.10 10.74
CA LEU A 41 1.61 -3.74 10.77
C LEU A 41 0.83 -4.44 9.64
N ILE A 42 1.43 -4.56 8.46
CA ILE A 42 0.80 -5.23 7.32
C ILE A 42 0.79 -6.74 7.51
N GLU A 43 1.87 -7.32 8.02
CA GLU A 43 1.96 -8.76 8.26
C GLU A 43 0.94 -9.23 9.31
N GLU A 44 0.70 -8.41 10.34
CA GLU A 44 -0.38 -8.63 11.31
C GLU A 44 -1.77 -8.61 10.62
N GLU A 45 -2.04 -7.64 9.77
CA GLU A 45 -3.32 -7.50 9.05
C GLU A 45 -3.52 -8.55 7.95
N ILE A 46 -2.45 -9.00 7.32
CA ILE A 46 -2.45 -10.13 6.38
C ILE A 46 -2.67 -11.45 7.15
N GLY A 47 -2.63 -11.45 8.49
CA GLY A 47 -2.85 -12.62 9.33
C GLY A 47 -1.67 -13.59 9.35
N GLY A 48 -0.46 -13.11 9.04
CA GLY A 48 0.77 -13.91 9.04
C GLY A 48 0.85 -14.97 7.94
N PHE A 49 -0.04 -14.96 6.95
CA PHE A 49 -0.06 -15.95 5.87
C PHE A 49 1.07 -15.77 4.85
N MET A 50 1.63 -14.56 4.72
CA MET A 50 2.72 -14.23 3.80
C MET A 50 3.43 -12.95 4.25
N THR A 51 4.70 -12.79 3.86
CA THR A 51 5.46 -11.56 4.09
C THR A 51 5.04 -10.45 3.12
N VAL A 52 5.31 -9.19 3.45
CA VAL A 52 4.99 -8.05 2.56
C VAL A 52 5.67 -8.20 1.20
N GLU A 53 6.92 -8.64 1.18
CA GLU A 53 7.67 -8.91 -0.06
C GLU A 53 7.01 -9.97 -0.93
N GLU A 54 6.61 -11.10 -0.35
CA GLU A 54 5.91 -12.18 -1.07
C GLU A 54 4.55 -11.71 -1.60
N ALA A 55 3.82 -10.92 -0.80
CA ALA A 55 2.52 -10.37 -1.18
C ALA A 55 2.58 -9.40 -2.37
N VAL A 56 3.70 -8.66 -2.49
CA VAL A 56 3.96 -7.78 -3.64
C VAL A 56 4.42 -8.59 -4.86
N GLN A 57 5.16 -9.68 -4.65
CA GLN A 57 5.74 -10.49 -5.73
C GLN A 57 4.76 -11.51 -6.35
N GLN A 58 3.80 -12.06 -5.58
CA GLN A 58 2.84 -13.08 -6.06
C GLN A 58 1.63 -12.51 -6.85
N LYS A 59 1.72 -11.30 -7.41
CA LYS A 59 0.60 -10.57 -8.03
C LYS A 59 0.53 -10.68 -9.54
#